data_AF-A0A1D1VUD2-F1
#
_entry.id   AF-A0A1D1VUD2-F1
#
_cell.length_a   1.000
_cell.length_b   1.000
_cell.length_c   1.000
_cell.angle_alpha   90.00
_cell.angle_beta   90.00
_cell.angle_gamma   90.00
#
_symmetry.space_group_name_H-M   'P 1'
#
loop_
_entity.id
_entity.type
_entity.pdbx_description
1 polymer ?
#
loop_
_entity_poly.entity_id
_entity_poly.type
_entity_poly.pdbx_seq_one_letter_code
_entity_poly.pdbx_strand_id
1 'polypeptide(L)'
;MENYQEFCRLRDALQLPEVVIDENRVVVSRSLALAVLLKRLAFPHRWVDCMDILDQERTHLLRIFNTTVSAIYRKHSHLLENMDPPWLTRERVDLHANAMHRVCGY
;
A
#
# COMPACT_ATOMS: atom_id res chain seq x y z
N MET A 1 10.65 -17.34 -3.55
CA MET A 1 9.48 -17.52 -4.45
C MET A 1 8.16 -17.31 -3.74
N GLU A 2 8.02 -17.65 -2.46
CA GLU A 2 6.79 -17.45 -1.67
C GLU A 2 6.30 -15.99 -1.64
N ASN A 3 7.18 -15.02 -1.38
CA ASN A 3 6.81 -13.59 -1.32
C ASN A 3 6.19 -13.06 -2.63
N TYR A 4 6.58 -13.58 -3.80
CA TYR A 4 6.01 -13.14 -5.07
C TYR A 4 4.59 -13.67 -5.27
N GLN A 5 4.32 -14.90 -4.81
CA GLN A 5 2.99 -15.48 -4.89
C GLN A 5 2.02 -14.75 -3.94
N GLU A 6 2.46 -14.43 -2.72
CA GLU A 6 1.68 -13.61 -1.78
C GLU A 6 1.42 -12.21 -2.33
N PHE A 7 2.42 -11.59 -2.94
CA PHE A 7 2.27 -10.30 -3.62
C PHE A 7 1.19 -10.36 -4.70
N CYS A 8 1.18 -11.41 -5.53
CA CYS A 8 0.14 -11.60 -6.55
C CYS A 8 -1.24 -11.84 -5.92
N ARG A 9 -1.32 -12.67 -4.87
CA ARG A 9 -2.58 -12.91 -4.14
C ARG A 9 -3.14 -11.63 -3.56
N LEU A 10 -2.30 -10.79 -2.94
CA LEU A 10 -2.72 -9.51 -2.38
C LEU A 10 -3.22 -8.56 -3.47
N ARG A 11 -2.49 -8.47 -4.59
CA ARG A 11 -2.89 -7.66 -5.74
C ARG A 11 -4.28 -8.04 -6.25
N ASP A 12 -4.53 -9.35 -6.36
CA ASP A 12 -5.77 -9.89 -6.87
C ASP A 12 -6.91 -9.76 -5.82
N ALA A 13 -6.60 -9.93 -4.53
CA ALA A 13 -7.56 -9.72 -3.42
C ALA A 13 -7.99 -8.25 -3.26
N LEU A 14 -7.06 -7.31 -3.45
CA LEU A 14 -7.37 -5.88 -3.54
C LEU A 14 -8.14 -5.54 -4.83
N GLN A 15 -8.19 -6.47 -5.77
CA GLN A 15 -8.88 -6.36 -7.06
C GLN A 15 -8.45 -5.11 -7.82
N LEU A 16 -7.14 -4.86 -7.87
CA LEU A 16 -6.55 -3.76 -8.62
C LEU A 16 -6.84 -3.93 -10.12
N PRO A 17 -7.21 -2.86 -10.84
CA PRO A 17 -7.42 -2.92 -12.29
C PRO A 17 -6.11 -3.31 -12.98
N GLU A 18 -6.15 -4.00 -14.13
CA GLU A 18 -4.94 -4.46 -14.84
C GLU A 18 -3.91 -3.34 -15.06
N VAL A 19 -4.43 -2.15 -15.34
CA VAL A 19 -3.67 -0.92 -15.40
C VAL A 19 -4.31 0.13 -14.49
N VAL A 20 -3.47 0.86 -13.78
CA VAL A 20 -3.84 2.08 -13.06
C VAL A 20 -3.50 3.24 -13.99
N ILE A 21 -4.52 4.00 -14.37
CA ILE A 21 -4.36 5.16 -15.25
C ILE A 21 -4.43 6.40 -14.37
N ASP A 22 -3.35 7.19 -14.35
CA ASP A 22 -3.32 8.44 -13.61
C ASP A 22 -4.07 9.57 -14.33
N GLU A 23 -4.18 10.71 -13.67
CA GLU A 23 -4.82 11.94 -14.19
C GLU A 23 -4.20 12.46 -15.51
N ASN A 24 -2.93 12.13 -15.79
CA ASN A 24 -2.22 12.48 -17.02
C ASN A 24 -2.25 11.36 -18.07
N ARG A 25 -3.11 10.35 -17.87
CA ARG A 25 -3.23 9.16 -18.73
C ARG A 25 -1.98 8.30 -18.78
N VAL A 26 -1.09 8.42 -17.78
CA VAL A 26 0.04 7.52 -17.64
C VAL A 26 -0.49 6.15 -17.23
N VAL A 27 -0.08 5.13 -17.98
CA VAL A 27 -0.51 3.75 -17.78
C VAL A 27 0.50 3.04 -16.88
N VAL A 28 0.06 2.63 -15.71
CA VAL A 28 0.91 1.98 -14.71
C VAL A 28 0.42 0.56 -14.46
N SER A 29 1.33 -0.40 -14.45
CA SER A 29 0.97 -1.79 -14.17
C SER A 29 0.42 -1.95 -12.75
N ARG A 30 -0.57 -2.84 -12.56
CA ARG A 30 -1.08 -3.18 -11.23
C ARG A 30 -0.02 -3.66 -10.24
N SER A 31 1.05 -4.29 -10.73
CA SER A 31 2.16 -4.74 -9.89
C SER A 31 2.98 -3.55 -9.39
N LEU A 32 3.32 -2.58 -10.26
CA LEU A 32 4.01 -1.37 -9.82
C LEU A 32 3.14 -0.54 -8.86
N ALA A 33 1.85 -0.42 -9.16
CA ALA A 33 0.89 0.24 -8.28
C ALA A 33 0.86 -0.39 -6.87
N LEU A 34 0.82 -1.72 -6.77
CA LEU A 34 0.88 -2.41 -5.49
C LEU A 34 2.24 -2.22 -4.80
N ALA A 35 3.35 -2.27 -5.53
CA ALA A 35 4.68 -2.07 -4.95
C ALA A 35 4.83 -0.66 -4.35
N VAL A 36 4.39 0.37 -5.06
CA VAL A 36 4.36 1.76 -4.57
C VAL A 36 3.48 1.88 -3.32
N LEU A 37 2.29 1.26 -3.33
CA LEU A 37 1.37 1.25 -2.19
C LEU A 37 2.02 0.62 -0.94
N LEU A 38 2.56 -0.59 -1.07
CA LEU A 38 3.17 -1.32 0.03
C LEU A 38 4.39 -0.59 0.59
N LYS A 39 5.25 -0.06 -0.28
CA LYS A 39 6.41 0.72 0.16
C LYS A 39 5.98 1.96 0.92
N ARG A 40 4.96 2.68 0.44
CA ARG A 40 4.51 3.91 1.09
C ARG A 40 3.82 3.67 2.45
N LEU A 41 3.15 2.53 2.59
CA LEU A 41 2.46 2.13 3.83
C LEU A 41 3.38 1.41 4.83
N ALA A 42 4.54 0.90 4.39
CA ALA A 42 5.55 0.39 5.28
C ALA A 42 6.17 1.53 6.09
N PHE A 43 6.25 1.37 7.41
CA PHE A 43 6.95 2.30 8.28
C PHE A 43 8.28 1.70 8.75
N PRO A 44 9.36 2.50 8.90
CA PRO A 44 9.51 3.90 8.47
C PRO A 44 9.94 3.97 7.00
N HIS A 45 9.23 4.75 6.17
CA HIS A 45 9.62 4.92 4.77
C HIS A 45 9.35 6.34 4.26
N ARG A 46 10.37 6.97 3.65
CA ARG A 46 10.27 8.29 3.03
C ARG A 46 10.06 8.14 1.53
N TRP A 47 9.48 9.17 0.91
CA TRP A 47 9.36 9.20 -0.55
C TRP A 47 10.72 9.16 -1.27
N VAL A 48 11.78 9.69 -0.66
CA VAL A 48 13.14 9.63 -1.22
C VAL A 48 13.58 8.18 -1.39
N ASP A 49 13.36 7.35 -0.36
CA ASP A 49 13.71 5.93 -0.40
C ASP A 49 12.92 5.18 -1.50
N CYS A 50 11.65 5.55 -1.75
CA CYS A 50 10.87 5.00 -2.86
C CYS A 50 11.45 5.38 -4.23
N MET A 51 11.94 6.62 -4.39
CA MET A 51 12.50 7.10 -5.66
C MET A 51 13.70 6.26 -6.05
N ASP A 52 14.60 6.01 -5.11
CA ASP A 52 15.83 5.24 -5.36
C ASP A 52 15.52 3.76 -5.68
N ILE A 53 14.54 3.16 -5.02
CA ILE A 53 14.20 1.74 -5.21
C ILE A 53 13.43 1.50 -6.52
N LEU A 54 12.54 2.42 -6.87
CA LEU A 54 11.63 2.25 -8.01
C LEU A 54 12.10 2.98 -9.27
N ASP A 55 13.15 3.78 -9.17
CA ASP A 55 13.70 4.59 -10.26
C ASP A 55 12.62 5.47 -10.91
N GLN A 56 11.88 6.19 -10.07
CA GLN A 56 10.78 7.05 -10.50
C GLN A 56 10.79 8.38 -9.75
N GLU A 57 10.37 9.43 -10.44
CA GLU A 57 10.20 10.76 -9.86
C GLU A 57 9.14 10.80 -8.76
N ARG A 58 9.38 11.62 -7.73
CA ARG A 58 8.47 11.75 -6.57
C ARG A 58 7.02 12.01 -6.96
N THR A 59 6.82 12.95 -7.88
CA THR A 59 5.48 13.36 -8.34
C THR A 59 4.75 12.22 -9.04
N HIS A 60 5.47 11.41 -9.82
CA HIS A 60 4.89 10.23 -10.45
C HIS A 60 4.50 9.17 -9.40
N LEU A 61 5.40 8.89 -8.45
CA LEU A 61 5.12 7.96 -7.35
C LEU A 61 3.92 8.38 -6.50
N LEU A 62 3.80 9.67 -6.18
CA LEU A 62 2.68 10.21 -5.42
C LEU A 62 1.35 10.04 -6.16
N ARG A 63 1.34 10.28 -7.48
CA ARG A 63 0.16 10.07 -8.33
C ARG A 63 -0.26 8.61 -8.40
N ILE A 64 0.71 7.71 -8.58
CA ILE A 64 0.46 6.26 -8.57
C ILE A 64 -0.19 5.87 -7.24
N PHE A 65 0.38 6.31 -6.12
CA PHE A 65 -0.14 6.02 -4.79
C PHE A 65 -1.57 6.53 -4.60
N ASN A 66 -1.82 7.81 -4.86
CA ASN A 66 -3.14 8.43 -4.67
C ASN A 66 -4.21 7.78 -5.56
N THR A 67 -3.88 7.50 -6.82
CA THR A 67 -4.80 6.83 -7.76
C THR A 67 -5.10 5.40 -7.29
N THR A 68 -4.08 4.67 -6.84
CA THR A 68 -4.22 3.29 -6.36
C THR A 68 -5.06 3.24 -5.09
N VAL A 69 -4.79 4.10 -4.11
CA VAL A 69 -5.58 4.22 -2.87
C VAL A 69 -7.02 4.58 -3.20
N SER A 70 -7.24 5.54 -4.10
CA SER A 70 -8.59 5.94 -4.52
C SER A 70 -9.35 4.79 -5.17
N ALA A 71 -8.69 3.98 -6.01
CA ALA A 71 -9.30 2.81 -6.64
C ALA A 71 -9.68 1.74 -5.61
N ILE A 72 -8.79 1.44 -4.65
CA ILE A 72 -9.08 0.50 -3.56
C ILE A 72 -10.23 1.04 -2.70
N TYR A 73 -10.18 2.31 -2.31
CA TYR A 73 -11.18 2.92 -1.45
C TYR A 73 -12.56 2.90 -2.09
N ARG A 74 -12.69 3.34 -3.35
CA ARG A 74 -13.97 3.29 -4.09
C ARG A 74 -14.59 1.90 -4.13
N LYS A 75 -13.76 0.87 -4.11
CA LYS A 75 -14.20 -0.53 -4.21
C LYS A 75 -14.52 -1.14 -2.85
N HIS A 76 -13.72 -0.83 -1.83
CA HIS A 76 -13.72 -1.54 -0.54
C HIS A 76 -14.11 -0.66 0.65
N SER A 77 -14.47 0.61 0.45
CA SER A 77 -14.82 1.53 1.56
C SER A 77 -15.96 1.01 2.42
N HIS A 78 -16.92 0.29 1.83
CA HIS A 78 -18.03 -0.33 2.54
C HIS A 78 -17.57 -1.35 3.61
N LEU A 79 -16.38 -1.95 3.46
CA LEU A 79 -15.80 -2.83 4.47
C LEU A 79 -15.32 -2.07 5.72
N LEU A 80 -15.15 -0.76 5.62
CA LEU A 80 -14.73 0.11 6.73
C LEU A 80 -15.90 0.67 7.53
N GLU A 81 -17.14 0.56 7.01
CA GLU A 81 -18.34 1.07 7.68
C GLU A 81 -18.68 0.27 8.94
N ASN A 82 -18.40 -1.05 8.93
CA ASN A 82 -18.60 -1.95 10.05
C ASN A 82 -17.26 -2.55 10.50
N MET A 83 -16.39 -1.70 11.02
CA MET A 83 -15.04 -2.09 11.43
C MET A 83 -15.05 -2.74 12.83
N ASP A 84 -15.54 -3.98 12.92
CA ASP A 84 -15.36 -4.87 14.09
C ASP A 84 -14.70 -6.22 13.70
N PRO A 85 -13.51 -6.21 13.08
CA PRO A 85 -12.87 -7.46 12.71
C PRO A 85 -12.21 -8.12 13.94
N PRO A 86 -12.31 -9.45 14.09
CA PRO A 86 -11.78 -10.19 15.24
C PRO A 86 -10.25 -10.13 15.34
N TRP A 87 -9.56 -9.66 14.30
CA TRP A 87 -8.11 -9.49 14.28
C TRP A 87 -7.63 -8.09 14.71
N LEU A 88 -8.51 -7.09 14.83
CA LEU A 88 -8.17 -5.71 15.24
C LEU A 88 -8.47 -5.50 16.73
N THR A 89 -7.93 -6.37 17.57
CA THR A 89 -8.01 -6.27 19.03
C THR A 89 -7.03 -5.24 19.57
N ARG A 90 -7.35 -4.57 20.68
CA ARG A 90 -6.42 -3.65 21.37
C ARG A 90 -5.05 -4.28 21.64
N GLU A 91 -5.00 -5.52 22.11
CA GLU A 91 -3.75 -6.24 22.37
C GLU A 91 -2.82 -6.29 21.15
N ARG A 92 -3.37 -6.62 19.96
CA ARG A 92 -2.59 -6.67 18.71
C ARG A 92 -2.12 -5.29 18.26
N VAL A 93 -2.93 -4.26 18.46
CA VAL A 93 -2.54 -2.87 18.16
C VAL A 93 -1.40 -2.45 19.08
N ASP A 94 -1.48 -2.75 20.38
CA ASP A 94 -0.44 -2.44 21.36
C ASP A 94 0.85 -3.21 21.08
N LEU A 95 0.75 -4.50 20.71
CA LEU A 95 1.89 -5.31 20.30
C LEU A 95 2.60 -4.70 19.09
N HIS A 96 1.84 -4.28 18.08
CA HIS A 96 2.39 -3.61 16.90
C HIS A 96 3.05 -2.28 17.27
N ALA A 97 2.37 -1.42 18.04
CA ALA A 97 2.90 -0.14 18.48
C ALA A 97 4.23 -0.29 19.24
N ASN A 98 4.31 -1.27 20.16
CA ASN A 98 5.53 -1.57 20.91
C ASN A 98 6.65 -2.08 20.01
N ALA A 99 6.35 -2.93 19.01
CA ALA A 99 7.34 -3.39 18.05
C ALA A 99 7.90 -2.22 17.23
N MET A 100 7.04 -1.32 16.76
CA MET A 100 7.46 -0.13 16.02
C MET A 100 8.29 0.84 16.88
N HIS A 101 7.90 1.04 18.13
CA HIS A 101 8.64 1.87 19.08
C HIS A 101 10.07 1.35 19.29
N ARG A 102 10.24 0.03 19.44
CA ARG A 102 11.57 -0.61 19.55
C ARG A 102 12.42 -0.45 18.29
N VAL A 103 11.82 -0.54 17.11
CA VAL A 103 12.54 -0.40 15.82
C VAL A 103 12.97 1.05 15.59
N CYS A 104 12.17 2.02 16.01
CA CYS A 104 12.42 3.43 15.72
C CYS A 104 13.14 4.18 16.84
N GLY A 105 13.29 3.59 18.03
CA GLY A 105 14.20 4.09 19.07
C GLY A 105 13.83 5.47 19.63
N TYR A 106 12.55 5.73 19.86
CA TYR A 106 12.11 6.88 20.66
C TYR A 106 12.07 6.55 22.14
#